data_AF-A0A9E0RTP8-F1
#
_entry.id   AF-A0A9E0RTP8-F1
#
_cell.length_a   1.000
_cell.length_b   1.000
_cell.length_c   1.000
_cell.angle_alpha   90.00
_cell.angle_beta   90.00
_cell.angle_gamma   90.00
#
_symmetry.space_group_name_H-M   'P 1'
#
loop_
_entity.id
_entity.type
_entity.pdbx_description
1 polymer ?
#
loop_
_entity_poly.entity_id
_entity_poly.type
_entity_poly.pdbx_seq_one_letter_code
_entity_poly.pdbx_strand_id
1 'polypeptide(L)'
;MMNQNGMDPQDQRNFIIAMVLMVAFVFLYQAIVVEPGAKRANEAREQAMVEAGLDPAIATEEDLALVQPEVTPISVEEALVQTDRLDFNADRIDGSLRLQGAILDDLNLKDHKKSLGSEEELRLLRPASAEYGFYGSWYWLDGRNRPVAGQSDVWQVVDDAPLSSQSSKTLLLDKDGIRIERVISIDDNYMFTFTDTLTNTSGEAQVYTPYGSIRRHGQWKEFLEATDPGSSKKTGLVHQGLVGVLEGRLKLRNYKNLTKGRGIKGKGESSTVEGTYPSDEGGWLGLTDMY
;
A
#
# COMPACT_ATOMS: atom_id res chain seq x y z
N MET A 1 1.30 56.62 21.39
CA MET A 1 -0.15 56.39 21.55
C MET A 1 -0.55 55.43 20.44
N MET A 2 -0.82 54.15 20.77
CA MET A 2 -1.06 53.08 19.80
C MET A 2 -2.55 52.96 19.51
N ASN A 3 -2.90 53.03 18.23
CA ASN A 3 -4.25 52.97 17.69
C ASN A 3 -4.81 51.54 17.84
N GLN A 4 -5.86 51.34 18.64
CA GLN A 4 -6.66 50.12 18.62
C GLN A 4 -7.84 50.33 17.67
N ASN A 5 -7.67 49.98 16.39
CA ASN A 5 -8.80 49.79 15.48
C ASN A 5 -9.35 48.38 15.68
N GLY A 6 -10.24 48.22 16.68
CA GLY A 6 -11.14 47.08 16.72
C GLY A 6 -12.09 47.15 15.52
N MET A 7 -12.35 46.02 14.88
CA MET A 7 -13.30 45.91 13.76
C MET A 7 -14.68 46.42 14.22
N ASP A 8 -15.31 47.31 13.45
CA ASP A 8 -16.63 47.84 13.80
C ASP A 8 -17.63 46.67 13.98
N PRO A 9 -18.51 46.67 14.99
CA PRO A 9 -19.51 45.62 15.19
C PRO A 9 -20.35 45.31 13.93
N GLN A 10 -20.56 46.28 13.05
CA GLN A 10 -21.23 46.07 11.76
C GLN A 10 -20.34 45.34 10.75
N ASP A 11 -19.05 45.67 10.68
CA ASP A 11 -18.08 45.00 9.82
C ASP A 11 -17.85 43.56 10.27
N GLN A 12 -17.79 43.32 11.58
CA GLN A 12 -17.72 41.97 12.14
C GLN A 12 -18.97 41.13 11.81
N ARG A 13 -20.17 41.73 11.86
CA ARG A 13 -21.41 41.07 11.47
C ARG A 13 -21.43 40.74 9.97
N ASN A 14 -21.04 41.69 9.12
CA ASN A 14 -20.98 41.50 7.67
C ASN A 14 -19.93 40.45 7.29
N PHE A 15 -18.79 40.42 7.98
CA PHE A 15 -17.75 39.41 7.82
C PHE A 15 -18.24 38.00 8.20
N ILE A 16 -18.94 37.86 9.33
CA ILE A 16 -19.53 36.57 9.75
C ILE A 16 -20.58 36.11 8.75
N ILE A 17 -21.44 37.00 8.26
CA ILE A 17 -22.44 36.68 7.23
C ILE A 17 -21.74 36.21 5.94
N ALA A 18 -20.69 36.90 5.49
CA ALA A 18 -19.92 36.50 4.31
C ALA A 18 -19.26 35.13 4.49
N MET A 19 -18.71 34.83 5.67
CA MET A 19 -18.13 33.54 5.99
C MET A 19 -19.17 32.41 5.94
N VAL A 20 -20.36 32.63 6.51
CA VAL A 20 -21.45 31.64 6.46
C VAL A 20 -21.96 31.42 5.04
N LEU A 21 -22.07 32.49 4.24
CA LEU A 21 -22.46 32.40 2.83
C LEU A 21 -21.42 31.66 1.98
N MET A 22 -20.13 31.86 2.23
CA MET A 22 -19.06 31.12 1.55
C MET A 22 -19.14 29.62 1.87
N VAL A 23 -19.32 29.27 3.15
CA VAL A 23 -19.47 27.88 3.57
C VAL A 23 -20.72 27.25 2.94
N ALA A 24 -21.86 27.95 2.95
CA ALA A 24 -23.09 27.50 2.31
C ALA A 24 -22.94 27.31 0.80
N PHE A 25 -22.22 28.20 0.12
CA PHE A 25 -21.92 28.09 -1.31
C PHE A 25 -21.07 26.86 -1.63
N VAL A 26 -20.05 26.57 -0.83
CA VAL A 26 -19.21 25.36 -1.01
C VAL A 26 -20.04 24.09 -0.85
N PHE A 27 -20.92 24.03 0.16
CA PHE A 27 -21.82 22.89 0.34
C PHE A 27 -22.83 22.74 -0.80
N LEU A 28 -23.37 23.84 -1.31
CA LEU A 28 -24.30 23.84 -2.44
C LEU A 28 -23.61 23.39 -3.75
N TYR A 29 -22.38 23.86 -3.99
CA TYR A 29 -21.58 23.44 -5.14
C TYR A 29 -21.22 21.94 -5.06
N GLN A 30 -20.87 21.44 -3.87
CA GLN A 30 -20.62 20.01 -3.67
C GLN A 30 -21.87 19.16 -3.95
N ALA A 31 -23.03 19.58 -3.43
CA ALA A 31 -24.28 18.82 -3.61
C ALA A 31 -24.79 18.81 -5.06
N ILE A 32 -24.64 19.92 -5.80
CA ILE A 32 -25.21 20.07 -7.16
C ILE A 32 -24.25 19.60 -8.25
N VAL A 33 -22.93 19.74 -8.07
CA VAL A 33 -21.95 19.49 -9.15
C VAL A 33 -21.14 18.22 -8.90
N VAL A 34 -20.56 18.09 -7.70
CA VAL A 34 -19.60 17.01 -7.39
C VAL A 34 -20.33 15.69 -7.17
N GLU A 35 -21.40 15.67 -6.35
CA GLU A 35 -22.15 14.45 -6.07
C GLU A 35 -22.80 13.83 -7.32
N PRO A 36 -23.44 14.58 -8.24
CA PRO A 36 -24.02 13.98 -9.44
C PRO A 36 -22.98 13.52 -10.46
N GLY A 37 -21.76 14.06 -10.43
CA GLY A 37 -20.64 13.57 -11.25
C GLY A 37 -20.10 12.23 -10.75
N ALA A 38 -19.87 12.11 -9.43
CA ALA A 38 -19.43 10.87 -8.80
C ALA A 38 -20.47 9.76 -8.89
N LYS A 39 -21.77 10.08 -8.76
CA LYS A 39 -22.86 9.12 -8.97
C LYS A 39 -22.88 8.58 -10.40
N ARG A 40 -22.77 9.43 -11.42
CA ARG A 40 -22.73 9.00 -12.82
C ARG A 40 -21.51 8.13 -13.15
N ALA A 41 -20.35 8.40 -12.57
CA ALA A 41 -19.16 7.56 -12.74
C ALA A 41 -19.35 6.17 -12.10
N ASN A 42 -19.92 6.12 -10.90
CA ASN A 42 -20.23 4.85 -10.22
C ASN A 42 -21.33 4.07 -10.94
N GLU A 43 -22.40 4.74 -11.40
CA GLU A 43 -23.48 4.13 -12.16
C GLU A 43 -23.00 3.63 -13.52
N ALA A 44 -22.07 4.33 -14.21
CA ALA A 44 -21.47 3.85 -15.44
C ALA A 44 -20.58 2.61 -15.22
N ARG A 45 -19.84 2.57 -14.09
CA ARG A 45 -19.06 1.41 -13.68
C ARG A 45 -19.98 0.22 -13.35
N GLU A 46 -21.08 0.48 -12.64
CA GLU A 46 -22.08 -0.53 -12.26
C GLU A 46 -22.85 -1.05 -13.48
N GLN A 47 -23.21 -0.18 -14.43
CA GLN A 47 -23.82 -0.58 -15.71
C GLN A 47 -22.88 -1.42 -16.56
N ALA A 48 -21.59 -1.06 -16.65
CA ALA A 48 -20.58 -1.86 -17.35
C ALA A 48 -20.37 -3.24 -16.69
N MET A 49 -20.52 -3.34 -15.37
CA MET A 49 -20.45 -4.60 -14.62
C MET A 49 -21.71 -5.47 -14.80
N VAL A 50 -22.90 -4.87 -14.81
CA VAL A 50 -24.18 -5.56 -15.04
C VAL A 50 -24.31 -6.05 -16.49
N GLU A 51 -23.86 -5.27 -17.47
CA GLU A 51 -23.83 -5.67 -18.89
C GLU A 51 -22.85 -6.84 -19.15
N ALA A 52 -21.82 -6.97 -18.31
CA ALA A 52 -20.90 -8.11 -18.28
C ALA A 52 -21.37 -9.29 -17.40
N GLY A 53 -22.53 -9.19 -16.73
CA GLY A 53 -23.06 -10.24 -15.85
C GLY A 53 -22.24 -10.50 -14.58
N LEU A 54 -21.53 -9.48 -14.07
CA LEU A 54 -20.66 -9.57 -12.89
C LEU A 54 -21.33 -8.86 -11.69
N ASP A 55 -21.35 -9.52 -10.53
CA ASP A 55 -21.89 -8.97 -9.27
C ASP A 55 -20.87 -7.98 -8.64
N PRO A 56 -21.26 -6.81 -8.10
CA PRO A 56 -20.35 -5.75 -7.67
C PRO A 56 -19.75 -5.99 -6.27
N ALA A 57 -19.56 -7.25 -5.87
CA ALA A 57 -18.87 -7.57 -4.63
C ALA A 57 -17.38 -7.27 -4.79
N ILE A 58 -16.96 -6.09 -4.31
CA ILE A 58 -15.55 -5.82 -3.96
C ILE A 58 -15.17 -6.91 -2.95
N ALA A 59 -14.10 -7.67 -3.22
CA ALA A 59 -13.59 -8.65 -2.27
C ALA A 59 -13.39 -7.95 -0.91
N THR A 60 -14.10 -8.43 0.09
CA THR A 60 -13.88 -8.01 1.47
C THR A 60 -12.51 -8.51 1.93
N GLU A 61 -11.95 -7.94 2.99
CA GLU A 61 -10.71 -8.44 3.61
C GLU A 61 -10.77 -9.94 3.90
N GLU A 62 -11.96 -10.53 4.10
CA GLU A 62 -12.16 -11.97 4.25
C GLU A 62 -11.77 -12.75 2.99
N ASP A 63 -12.18 -12.34 1.79
CA ASP A 63 -11.83 -13.05 0.54
C ASP A 63 -10.33 -13.02 0.21
N LEU A 64 -9.62 -11.98 0.66
CA LEU A 64 -8.15 -11.86 0.52
C LEU A 64 -7.39 -12.48 1.70
N ALA A 65 -8.02 -12.65 2.86
CA ALA A 65 -7.46 -13.36 4.02
C ALA A 65 -7.56 -14.88 3.88
N LEU A 66 -8.55 -15.40 3.14
CA LEU A 66 -8.79 -16.83 2.91
C LEU A 66 -7.69 -17.53 2.08
N VAL A 67 -6.64 -16.83 1.64
CA VAL A 67 -5.52 -17.39 0.85
C VAL A 67 -4.25 -17.56 1.70
N GLN A 68 -4.23 -17.15 2.97
CA GLN A 68 -3.04 -17.29 3.82
C GLN A 68 -3.13 -18.53 4.72
N PRO A 69 -2.22 -19.52 4.58
CA PRO A 69 -2.09 -20.55 5.59
C PRO A 69 -1.64 -19.91 6.91
N GLU A 70 -2.24 -20.32 8.04
CA GLU A 70 -1.67 -20.07 9.36
C GLU A 70 -0.36 -20.83 9.47
N VAL A 71 0.76 -20.18 9.11
CA VAL A 71 2.09 -20.73 9.24
C VAL A 71 2.63 -20.31 10.60
N THR A 72 3.12 -21.27 11.39
CA THR A 72 3.94 -20.98 12.57
C THR A 72 5.14 -20.13 12.13
N PRO A 73 5.36 -18.94 12.71
CA PRO A 73 6.45 -18.08 12.28
C PRO A 73 7.79 -18.78 12.48
N ILE A 74 8.66 -18.67 11.48
CA ILE A 74 10.02 -19.22 11.47
C ILE A 74 11.06 -18.09 11.60
N SER A 75 12.33 -18.43 11.75
CA SER A 75 13.39 -17.42 11.72
C SER A 75 13.54 -16.81 10.32
N VAL A 76 14.17 -15.63 10.25
CA VAL A 76 14.44 -14.97 8.96
C VAL A 76 15.35 -15.84 8.11
N GLU A 77 16.40 -16.41 8.71
CA GLU A 77 17.40 -17.25 8.06
C GLU A 77 16.77 -18.51 7.47
N GLU A 78 15.85 -19.16 8.20
CA GLU A 78 15.09 -20.30 7.70
C GLU A 78 14.15 -19.91 6.56
N ALA A 79 13.47 -18.76 6.66
CA ALA A 79 12.55 -18.30 5.62
C ALA A 79 13.27 -17.95 4.30
N LEU A 80 14.51 -17.46 4.38
CA LEU A 80 15.28 -17.11 3.19
C LEU A 80 15.66 -18.33 2.36
N VAL A 81 15.88 -19.50 2.97
CA VAL A 81 16.33 -20.72 2.27
C VAL A 81 15.18 -21.64 1.82
N GLN A 82 13.93 -21.34 2.19
CA GLN A 82 12.77 -22.19 1.85
C GLN A 82 12.20 -21.95 0.45
N THR A 83 12.59 -20.86 -0.21
CA THR A 83 11.96 -20.41 -1.45
C THR A 83 13.00 -19.97 -2.46
N ASP A 84 12.73 -20.21 -3.73
CA ASP A 84 13.54 -19.64 -4.81
C ASP A 84 13.44 -18.11 -4.80
N ARG A 85 14.59 -17.46 -4.98
CA ARG A 85 14.78 -16.03 -4.80
C ARG A 85 15.59 -15.42 -5.94
N LEU A 86 15.30 -14.15 -6.19
CA LEU A 86 16.06 -13.27 -7.07
C LEU A 86 16.79 -12.25 -6.21
N ASP A 87 18.11 -12.36 -6.14
CA ASP A 87 18.94 -11.42 -5.40
C ASP A 87 19.02 -10.07 -6.12
N PHE A 88 19.15 -9.01 -5.33
CA PHE A 88 19.44 -7.68 -5.85
C PHE A 88 20.52 -7.00 -5.01
N ASN A 89 21.30 -6.17 -5.69
CA ASN A 89 22.37 -5.39 -5.07
C ASN A 89 22.44 -4.02 -5.76
N ALA A 90 21.93 -3.00 -5.07
CA ALA A 90 21.93 -1.61 -5.50
C ALA A 90 22.85 -0.78 -4.60
N ASP A 91 23.01 0.51 -4.90
CA ASP A 91 24.02 1.33 -4.20
C ASP A 91 23.76 1.44 -2.69
N ARG A 92 22.50 1.58 -2.28
CA ARG A 92 22.12 1.83 -0.87
C ARG A 92 21.33 0.69 -0.22
N ILE A 93 20.96 -0.33 -1.00
CA ILE A 93 20.16 -1.46 -0.56
C ILE A 93 20.64 -2.77 -1.17
N ASP A 94 20.41 -3.85 -0.44
CA ASP A 94 20.55 -5.21 -0.96
C ASP A 94 19.47 -6.11 -0.35
N GLY A 95 19.38 -7.32 -0.87
CA GLY A 95 18.44 -8.32 -0.40
C GLY A 95 17.98 -9.22 -1.53
N SER A 96 16.76 -9.71 -1.41
CA SER A 96 16.19 -10.65 -2.36
C SER A 96 14.68 -10.49 -2.52
N LEU A 97 14.19 -10.91 -3.68
CA LEU A 97 12.78 -11.00 -4.00
C LEU A 97 12.38 -12.48 -4.09
N ARG A 98 11.32 -12.86 -3.38
CA ARG A 98 10.77 -14.21 -3.42
C ARG A 98 10.07 -14.44 -4.77
N LEU A 99 10.52 -15.42 -5.55
CA LEU A 99 9.98 -15.68 -6.89
C LEU A 99 8.54 -16.21 -6.85
N GLN A 100 8.20 -17.00 -5.83
CA GLN A 100 6.82 -17.34 -5.56
C GLN A 100 6.06 -16.08 -5.11
N GLY A 101 5.03 -15.71 -5.86
CA GLY A 101 4.22 -14.51 -5.69
C GLY A 101 4.91 -13.20 -6.05
N ALA A 102 6.16 -13.23 -6.53
CA ALA A 102 6.99 -12.05 -6.80
C ALA A 102 6.94 -11.02 -5.65
N ILE A 103 7.21 -11.47 -4.42
CA ILE A 103 7.10 -10.66 -3.20
C ILE A 103 8.45 -10.07 -2.82
N LEU A 104 8.49 -8.75 -2.60
CA LEU A 104 9.63 -8.07 -2.01
C LEU A 104 9.55 -8.19 -0.48
N ASP A 105 10.31 -9.12 0.08
CA ASP A 105 10.27 -9.48 1.50
C ASP A 105 11.64 -9.61 2.17
N ASP A 106 12.72 -9.22 1.49
CA ASP A 106 14.07 -9.21 2.04
C ASP A 106 14.81 -7.97 1.51
N LEU A 107 15.04 -6.99 2.39
CA LEU A 107 15.71 -5.74 2.03
C LEU A 107 16.47 -5.20 3.23
N ASN A 108 17.76 -4.99 3.06
CA ASN A 108 18.64 -4.31 4.01
C ASN A 108 19.00 -2.91 3.51
N LEU A 109 19.19 -1.99 4.46
CA LEU A 109 19.59 -0.62 4.23
C LEU A 109 21.08 -0.48 4.58
N LYS A 110 21.95 -0.38 3.57
CA LYS A 110 23.41 -0.41 3.75
C LYS A 110 23.95 0.74 4.58
N ASP A 111 23.33 1.91 4.43
CA ASP A 111 23.69 3.14 5.11
C ASP A 111 23.18 3.20 6.57
N HIS A 112 22.38 2.22 6.99
CA HIS A 112 21.74 2.20 8.30
C HIS A 112 22.22 0.99 9.09
N LYS A 113 22.63 1.20 10.35
CA LYS A 113 23.06 0.13 11.24
C LYS A 113 21.99 -0.17 12.26
N LYS A 114 21.87 -1.45 12.64
CA LYS A 114 20.86 -1.93 13.60
C LYS A 114 20.95 -1.29 14.99
N SER A 115 22.16 -0.93 15.43
CA SER A 115 22.38 -0.25 16.70
C SER A 115 23.71 0.49 16.72
N LEU A 116 23.88 1.40 17.68
CA LEU A 116 25.11 2.17 17.82
C LEU A 116 26.32 1.24 18.08
N GLY A 117 27.30 1.28 17.19
CA GLY A 117 28.50 0.44 17.26
C GLY A 117 28.34 -0.96 16.66
N SER A 118 27.20 -1.27 16.04
CA SER A 118 27.02 -2.46 15.22
C SER A 118 27.45 -2.21 13.78
N GLU A 119 28.08 -3.21 13.16
CA GLU A 119 28.33 -3.23 11.71
C GLU A 119 27.18 -3.88 10.93
N GLU A 120 26.24 -4.54 11.63
CA GLU A 120 25.06 -5.17 11.05
C GLU A 120 24.14 -4.11 10.43
N GLU A 121 23.84 -4.28 9.15
CA GLU A 121 22.90 -3.44 8.41
C GLU A 121 21.49 -3.57 8.96
N LEU A 122 20.72 -2.50 8.84
CA LEU A 122 19.33 -2.48 9.24
C LEU A 122 18.48 -3.20 8.19
N ARG A 123 17.92 -4.35 8.56
CA ARG A 123 16.94 -5.07 7.74
C ARG A 123 15.57 -4.41 7.84
N LEU A 124 15.12 -3.80 6.74
CA LEU A 124 13.81 -3.17 6.64
C LEU A 124 12.72 -4.22 6.38
N LEU A 125 12.82 -4.94 5.24
CA LEU A 125 11.82 -5.94 4.86
C LEU A 125 12.24 -7.32 5.36
N ARG A 126 11.24 -8.09 5.81
CA ARG A 126 11.39 -9.40 6.45
C ARG A 126 10.45 -10.42 5.79
N PRO A 127 10.89 -11.67 5.58
CA PRO A 127 10.11 -12.65 4.85
C PRO A 127 8.70 -12.82 5.39
N ALA A 128 7.73 -13.06 4.49
CA ALA A 128 6.31 -13.13 4.87
C ALA A 128 6.00 -14.25 5.88
N SER A 129 6.80 -15.32 5.90
CA SER A 129 6.71 -16.46 6.83
C SER A 129 7.53 -16.28 8.11
N ALA A 130 8.40 -15.26 8.17
CA ALA A 130 9.25 -15.03 9.34
C ALA A 130 8.46 -14.41 10.50
N GLU A 131 8.95 -14.63 11.71
CA GLU A 131 8.52 -13.85 12.88
C GLU A 131 8.68 -12.35 12.58
N TYR A 132 7.62 -11.58 12.82
CA TYR A 132 7.57 -10.15 12.50
C TYR A 132 7.83 -9.84 11.00
N GLY A 133 7.29 -10.65 10.09
CA GLY A 133 7.38 -10.41 8.64
C GLY A 133 6.91 -9.00 8.23
N PHE A 134 7.58 -8.40 7.25
CA PHE A 134 7.27 -7.07 6.70
C PHE A 134 7.61 -7.04 5.22
N TYR A 135 6.60 -6.97 4.36
CA TYR A 135 6.78 -7.19 2.93
C TYR A 135 5.80 -6.39 2.07
N GLY A 136 6.21 -6.16 0.82
CA GLY A 136 5.40 -5.56 -0.24
C GLY A 136 5.05 -6.60 -1.31
N SER A 137 3.82 -6.56 -1.82
CA SER A 137 3.33 -7.48 -2.85
C SER A 137 2.43 -6.78 -3.86
N TRP A 138 2.48 -7.25 -5.11
CA TRP A 138 1.69 -6.74 -6.23
C TRP A 138 1.11 -7.91 -7.02
N TYR A 139 -0.22 -7.96 -7.08
CA TYR A 139 -1.02 -9.00 -7.69
C TYR A 139 -1.92 -8.43 -8.78
N TRP A 140 -2.49 -9.34 -9.56
CA TRP A 140 -3.59 -9.05 -10.48
C TRP A 140 -4.81 -9.88 -10.08
N LEU A 141 -5.96 -9.22 -10.03
CA LEU A 141 -7.25 -9.84 -9.74
C LEU A 141 -8.11 -9.90 -11.00
N ASP A 142 -8.96 -10.92 -11.13
CA ASP A 142 -9.99 -10.97 -12.17
C ASP A 142 -11.20 -10.07 -11.84
N GLY A 143 -12.17 -10.00 -12.75
CA GLY A 143 -13.43 -9.26 -12.55
C GLY A 143 -14.32 -9.79 -11.39
N ARG A 144 -13.91 -10.86 -10.70
CA ARG A 144 -14.55 -11.42 -9.51
C ARG A 144 -13.64 -11.31 -8.28
N ASN A 145 -12.62 -10.45 -8.34
CA ASN A 145 -11.62 -10.21 -7.30
C ASN A 145 -10.81 -11.43 -6.86
N ARG A 146 -10.69 -12.45 -7.72
CA ARG A 146 -9.84 -13.62 -7.45
C ARG A 146 -8.44 -13.37 -8.01
N PRO A 147 -7.37 -13.75 -7.29
CA PRO A 147 -6.01 -13.57 -7.81
C PRO A 147 -5.76 -14.44 -9.04
N VAL A 148 -5.43 -13.80 -10.16
CA VAL A 148 -4.94 -14.45 -11.39
C VAL A 148 -3.41 -14.52 -11.42
N ALA A 149 -2.76 -13.65 -10.66
CA ALA A 149 -1.34 -13.72 -10.31
C ALA A 149 -1.22 -13.43 -8.81
N GLY A 150 -1.27 -14.48 -8.00
CA GLY A 150 -1.36 -14.41 -6.55
C GLY A 150 -0.09 -14.87 -5.82
N GLN A 151 -0.20 -15.00 -4.50
CA GLN A 151 0.92 -15.29 -3.59
C GLN A 151 1.59 -16.65 -3.81
N SER A 152 0.85 -17.63 -4.37
CA SER A 152 1.32 -19.00 -4.61
C SER A 152 1.91 -19.23 -6.00
N ASP A 153 1.72 -18.29 -6.93
CA ASP A 153 2.16 -18.43 -8.32
C ASP A 153 3.67 -18.21 -8.46
N VAL A 154 4.37 -19.14 -9.13
CA VAL A 154 5.82 -19.07 -9.27
C VAL A 154 6.18 -18.32 -10.55
N TRP A 155 6.93 -17.24 -10.41
CA TRP A 155 7.42 -16.44 -11.53
C TRP A 155 8.77 -16.97 -12.02
N GLN A 156 8.95 -16.98 -13.34
CA GLN A 156 10.19 -17.38 -14.00
C GLN A 156 11.06 -16.16 -14.28
N VAL A 157 12.36 -16.24 -14.01
CA VAL A 157 13.31 -15.20 -14.41
C VAL A 157 13.66 -15.39 -15.89
N VAL A 158 13.56 -14.33 -16.68
CA VAL A 158 13.74 -14.40 -18.15
C VAL A 158 15.22 -14.30 -18.57
N ASP A 159 16.06 -13.65 -17.77
CA ASP A 159 17.50 -13.52 -18.04
C ASP A 159 18.35 -13.59 -16.75
N ASP A 160 19.65 -13.86 -16.91
CA ASP A 160 20.59 -14.10 -15.80
C ASP A 160 21.35 -12.86 -15.32
N ALA A 161 21.05 -11.65 -15.81
CA ALA A 161 21.69 -10.42 -15.30
C ALA A 161 21.50 -10.27 -13.76
N PRO A 162 22.25 -9.41 -13.05
CA PRO A 162 21.87 -9.05 -11.68
C PRO A 162 20.74 -8.00 -11.68
N LEU A 163 19.91 -7.94 -10.64
CA LEU A 163 19.07 -6.76 -10.37
C LEU A 163 19.91 -5.73 -9.59
N SER A 164 20.08 -4.53 -10.16
CA SER A 164 20.87 -3.45 -9.57
C SER A 164 20.32 -2.08 -9.99
N SER A 165 20.92 -1.00 -9.48
CA SER A 165 20.60 0.36 -9.94
C SER A 165 20.90 0.58 -11.44
N GLN A 166 21.75 -0.26 -12.04
CA GLN A 166 22.16 -0.15 -13.45
C GLN A 166 21.50 -1.20 -14.36
N SER A 167 20.71 -2.12 -13.79
CA SER A 167 20.13 -3.24 -14.55
C SER A 167 18.77 -3.66 -13.99
N SER A 168 17.76 -3.69 -14.86
CA SER A 168 16.44 -4.21 -14.54
C SER A 168 16.38 -5.73 -14.67
N LYS A 169 15.29 -6.31 -14.17
CA LYS A 169 14.95 -7.72 -14.26
C LYS A 169 13.59 -7.95 -14.86
N THR A 170 13.48 -8.96 -15.72
CA THR A 170 12.19 -9.41 -16.23
C THR A 170 11.79 -10.74 -15.60
N LEU A 171 10.60 -10.76 -15.01
CA LEU A 171 9.92 -11.95 -14.54
C LEU A 171 8.74 -12.28 -15.46
N LEU A 172 8.46 -13.56 -15.66
CA LEU A 172 7.37 -14.06 -16.48
C LEU A 172 6.45 -15.00 -15.69
N LEU A 173 5.15 -14.78 -15.81
CA LEU A 173 4.11 -15.72 -15.40
C LEU A 173 3.22 -16.00 -16.61
N ASP A 174 2.98 -17.27 -16.93
CA ASP A 174 2.12 -17.68 -18.06
C ASP A 174 1.24 -18.84 -17.59
N LYS A 175 -0.05 -18.58 -17.38
CA LYS A 175 -1.02 -19.59 -16.90
C LYS A 175 -2.46 -19.15 -17.18
N ASP A 176 -3.40 -20.10 -17.16
CA ASP A 176 -4.85 -19.84 -17.09
C ASP A 176 -5.37 -18.78 -18.09
N GLY A 177 -4.79 -18.71 -19.29
CA GLY A 177 -5.19 -17.76 -20.34
C GLY A 177 -4.69 -16.33 -20.15
N ILE A 178 -3.71 -16.11 -19.26
CA ILE A 178 -3.01 -14.84 -19.07
C ILE A 178 -1.49 -15.06 -19.05
N ARG A 179 -0.79 -14.17 -19.76
CA ARG A 179 0.66 -14.03 -19.66
C ARG A 179 1.00 -12.65 -19.12
N ILE A 180 1.79 -12.60 -18.05
CA ILE A 180 2.24 -11.37 -17.40
C ILE A 180 3.76 -11.31 -17.46
N GLU A 181 4.28 -10.26 -18.07
CA GLU A 181 5.69 -9.90 -18.04
C GLU A 181 5.87 -8.73 -17.07
N ARG A 182 6.71 -8.92 -16.05
CA ARG A 182 6.99 -7.94 -14.98
C ARG A 182 8.43 -7.49 -15.06
N VAL A 183 8.64 -6.23 -15.41
CA VAL A 183 9.96 -5.59 -15.36
C VAL A 183 10.16 -4.88 -14.03
N ILE A 184 11.21 -5.25 -13.31
CA ILE A 184 11.59 -4.72 -12.00
C ILE A 184 12.86 -3.91 -12.17
N SER A 185 12.87 -2.68 -11.66
CA SER A 185 14.05 -1.82 -11.63
C SER A 185 14.19 -1.16 -10.26
N ILE A 186 15.41 -0.78 -9.91
CA ILE A 186 15.75 -0.06 -8.68
C ILE A 186 16.44 1.24 -9.10
N ASP A 187 16.09 2.36 -8.47
CA ASP A 187 16.84 3.60 -8.65
C ASP A 187 18.18 3.58 -7.87
N ASP A 188 18.92 4.70 -7.90
CA ASP A 188 20.17 4.85 -7.16
C ASP A 188 19.98 4.95 -5.64
N ASN A 189 18.73 4.96 -5.15
CA ASN A 189 18.41 5.13 -3.75
C ASN A 189 17.62 3.94 -3.20
N TYR A 190 16.29 4.00 -3.23
CA TYR A 190 15.40 3.10 -2.50
C TYR A 190 14.14 2.72 -3.29
N MET A 191 13.92 3.31 -4.46
CA MET A 191 12.67 3.15 -5.20
C MET A 191 12.73 1.94 -6.13
N PHE A 192 11.86 0.97 -5.87
CA PHE A 192 11.56 -0.09 -6.82
C PHE A 192 10.44 0.36 -7.76
N THR A 193 10.61 0.08 -9.04
CA THR A 193 9.56 0.24 -10.06
C THR A 193 9.21 -1.12 -10.64
N PHE A 194 7.93 -1.49 -10.55
CA PHE A 194 7.35 -2.70 -11.14
C PHE A 194 6.48 -2.29 -12.31
N THR A 195 6.84 -2.74 -13.52
CA THR A 195 6.08 -2.47 -14.76
C THR A 195 5.57 -3.79 -15.30
N ASP A 196 4.25 -3.96 -15.33
CA ASP A 196 3.62 -5.19 -15.80
C ASP A 196 3.00 -5.00 -17.19
N THR A 197 3.26 -5.94 -18.09
CA THR A 197 2.58 -6.08 -19.39
C THR A 197 1.72 -7.34 -19.36
N LEU A 198 0.41 -7.17 -19.54
CA LEU A 198 -0.56 -8.26 -19.52
C LEU A 198 -0.98 -8.61 -20.94
N THR A 199 -0.83 -9.88 -21.32
CA THR A 199 -1.32 -10.44 -22.57
C THR A 199 -2.42 -11.43 -22.27
N ASN A 200 -3.64 -11.13 -22.72
CA ASN A 200 -4.77 -12.06 -22.65
C ASN A 200 -4.63 -13.12 -23.75
N THR A 201 -4.42 -14.37 -23.35
CA THR A 201 -4.25 -15.53 -24.23
C THR A 201 -5.48 -16.45 -24.23
N SER A 202 -6.55 -16.09 -23.50
CA SER A 202 -7.75 -16.92 -23.32
C SER A 202 -8.68 -16.95 -24.54
N GLY A 203 -8.63 -15.94 -25.42
CA GLY A 203 -9.54 -15.77 -26.54
C GLY A 203 -10.90 -15.15 -26.20
N GLU A 204 -11.18 -14.90 -24.91
CA GLU A 204 -12.38 -14.20 -24.43
C GLU A 204 -12.00 -12.84 -23.84
N ALA A 205 -12.95 -11.89 -23.79
CA ALA A 205 -12.71 -10.61 -23.11
C ALA A 205 -12.54 -10.85 -21.60
N GLN A 206 -11.50 -10.25 -21.01
CA GLN A 206 -11.18 -10.40 -19.57
C GLN A 206 -11.04 -9.03 -18.92
N VAL A 207 -11.35 -8.97 -17.62
CA VAL A 207 -11.17 -7.79 -16.78
C VAL A 207 -10.09 -8.11 -15.75
N TYR A 208 -9.09 -7.24 -15.65
CA TYR A 208 -8.01 -7.36 -14.67
C TYR A 208 -7.89 -6.08 -13.86
N THR A 209 -7.72 -6.24 -12.54
CA THR A 209 -7.54 -5.13 -11.60
C THR A 209 -6.19 -5.29 -10.88
N PRO A 210 -5.32 -4.28 -10.89
CA PRO A 210 -4.07 -4.33 -10.14
C PRO A 210 -4.37 -4.22 -8.64
N TYR A 211 -3.64 -4.99 -7.83
CA TYR A 211 -3.75 -4.96 -6.37
C TYR A 211 -2.37 -4.91 -5.72
N GLY A 212 -2.08 -3.86 -4.97
CA GLY A 212 -0.84 -3.70 -4.21
C GLY A 212 -1.11 -3.76 -2.71
N SER A 213 -0.24 -4.41 -1.95
CA SER A 213 -0.32 -4.39 -0.48
C SER A 213 1.05 -4.33 0.19
N ILE A 214 1.10 -3.63 1.31
CA ILE A 214 2.20 -3.65 2.26
C ILE A 214 1.68 -4.24 3.57
N ARG A 215 2.35 -5.28 4.07
CA ARG A 215 1.87 -6.07 5.22
C ARG A 215 2.96 -6.21 6.25
N ARG A 216 2.58 -6.03 7.52
CA ARG A 216 3.46 -6.20 8.67
C ARG A 216 2.79 -7.08 9.71
N HIS A 217 3.50 -8.10 10.15
CA HIS A 217 3.01 -9.10 11.10
C HIS A 217 3.47 -8.81 12.54
N GLY A 218 2.70 -9.33 13.50
CA GLY A 218 3.00 -9.23 14.92
C GLY A 218 2.55 -7.92 15.59
N GLN A 219 2.66 -7.87 16.92
CA GLN A 219 2.33 -6.68 17.69
C GLN A 219 3.36 -5.58 17.41
N TRP A 220 2.89 -4.36 17.10
CA TRP A 220 3.76 -3.28 16.62
C TRP A 220 4.92 -2.94 17.56
N LYS A 221 4.75 -3.05 18.88
CA LYS A 221 5.83 -2.77 19.84
C LYS A 221 6.91 -3.84 19.81
N GLU A 222 6.49 -5.09 19.70
CA GLU A 222 7.40 -6.23 19.65
C GLU A 222 8.13 -6.25 18.31
N PHE A 223 7.41 -6.00 17.21
CA PHE A 223 8.01 -5.76 15.90
C PHE A 223 9.13 -4.71 16.00
N LEU A 224 8.81 -3.51 16.53
CA LEU A 224 9.79 -2.43 16.62
C LEU A 224 10.96 -2.80 17.53
N GLU A 225 10.74 -3.45 18.67
CA GLU A 225 11.86 -3.84 19.54
C GLU A 225 12.76 -4.90 18.89
N ALA A 226 12.19 -5.79 18.06
CA ALA A 226 12.92 -6.83 17.34
C ALA A 226 13.67 -6.30 16.11
N THR A 227 13.14 -5.29 15.42
CA THR A 227 13.72 -4.73 14.19
C THR A 227 14.58 -3.49 14.42
N ASP A 228 14.25 -2.69 15.43
CA ASP A 228 14.93 -1.46 15.79
C ASP A 228 14.90 -1.21 17.32
N PRO A 229 15.83 -1.85 18.06
CA PRO A 229 15.81 -1.86 19.53
C PRO A 229 15.74 -0.47 20.16
N GLY A 230 14.72 -0.25 21.00
CA GLY A 230 14.50 1.02 21.70
C GLY A 230 13.52 1.97 21.01
N SER A 231 13.17 1.76 19.74
CA SER A 231 12.18 2.57 19.02
C SER A 231 10.75 2.34 19.49
N SER A 232 10.48 1.19 20.10
CA SER A 232 9.19 0.87 20.74
C SER A 232 8.84 1.77 21.94
N LYS A 233 9.85 2.42 22.54
CA LYS A 233 9.73 3.21 23.80
C LYS A 233 9.58 4.72 23.56
N LYS A 234 9.92 5.23 22.37
CA LYS A 234 9.92 6.68 22.06
C LYS A 234 8.60 7.16 21.45
N THR A 235 7.50 6.96 22.17
CA THR A 235 6.17 7.38 21.68
C THR A 235 5.95 8.89 21.82
N GLY A 236 5.49 9.57 20.76
CA GLY A 236 4.96 10.94 20.84
C GLY A 236 5.83 12.05 20.23
N LEU A 237 7.03 11.74 19.75
CA LEU A 237 7.92 12.72 19.06
C LEU A 237 7.73 12.72 17.54
N VAL A 238 7.44 11.56 16.95
CA VAL A 238 7.22 11.37 15.52
C VAL A 238 6.00 10.47 15.29
N HIS A 239 5.37 10.59 14.13
CA HIS A 239 4.29 9.68 13.75
C HIS A 239 4.87 8.30 13.44
N GLN A 240 4.34 7.27 14.11
CA GLN A 240 4.65 5.87 13.85
C GLN A 240 3.34 5.15 13.54
N GLY A 241 3.19 4.70 12.30
CA GLY A 241 1.91 4.17 11.84
C GLY A 241 1.73 4.19 10.34
N LEU A 242 0.50 3.92 9.93
CA LEU A 242 0.05 4.10 8.56
C LEU A 242 0.04 5.58 8.21
N VAL A 243 0.52 5.89 7.01
CA VAL A 243 0.58 7.21 6.39
C VAL A 243 0.21 7.07 4.93
N GLY A 244 -0.46 8.07 4.36
CA GLY A 244 -0.76 8.07 2.94
C GLY A 244 -1.44 9.35 2.48
N VAL A 245 -1.46 9.57 1.17
CA VAL A 245 -2.29 10.58 0.53
C VAL A 245 -3.45 9.86 -0.14
N LEU A 246 -4.66 10.07 0.39
CA LEU A 246 -5.90 9.42 -0.04
C LEU A 246 -6.93 10.51 -0.37
N GLU A 247 -7.53 10.46 -1.56
CA GLU A 247 -8.38 11.53 -2.10
C GLU A 247 -7.69 12.91 -2.02
N GLY A 248 -6.42 13.00 -2.43
CA GLY A 248 -5.63 14.23 -2.41
C GLY A 248 -5.30 14.78 -1.02
N ARG A 249 -5.55 14.03 0.07
CA ARG A 249 -5.36 14.50 1.45
C ARG A 249 -4.46 13.57 2.24
N LEU A 250 -3.51 14.15 3.00
CA LEU A 250 -2.70 13.41 3.95
C LEU A 250 -3.58 12.76 5.03
N LYS A 251 -3.39 11.46 5.24
CA LYS A 251 -4.03 10.66 6.27
C LYS A 251 -2.98 9.95 7.10
N LEU A 252 -3.14 10.02 8.42
CA LEU A 252 -2.23 9.42 9.39
C LEU A 252 -3.00 8.56 10.37
N ARG A 253 -2.46 7.38 10.69
CA ARG A 253 -3.03 6.50 11.70
C ARG A 253 -1.97 5.74 12.47
N ASN A 254 -1.83 6.08 13.75
CA ASN A 254 -0.82 5.44 14.61
C ASN A 254 -1.11 3.96 14.85
N TYR A 255 -0.06 3.17 15.10
CA TYR A 255 -0.19 1.72 15.31
C TYR A 255 -1.10 1.36 16.48
N LYS A 256 -1.07 2.14 17.58
CA LYS A 256 -1.94 1.91 18.75
C LYS A 256 -3.42 1.90 18.39
N ASN A 257 -3.85 2.69 17.40
CA ASN A 257 -5.21 2.68 16.92
C ASN A 257 -5.47 1.54 15.94
N LEU A 258 -4.51 1.24 15.06
CA LEU A 258 -4.62 0.11 14.12
C LEU A 258 -4.78 -1.22 14.86
N THR A 259 -4.02 -1.47 15.93
CA THR A 259 -4.16 -2.70 16.74
C THR A 259 -5.46 -2.79 17.52
N LYS A 260 -6.24 -1.72 17.61
CA LYS A 260 -7.58 -1.71 18.19
C LYS A 260 -8.68 -1.88 17.13
N GLY A 261 -8.32 -2.32 15.92
CA GLY A 261 -9.23 -2.42 14.77
C GLY A 261 -9.69 -1.07 14.25
N ARG A 262 -9.03 0.03 14.64
CA ARG A 262 -9.44 1.38 14.25
C ARG A 262 -8.55 1.86 13.10
N GLY A 263 -8.88 1.47 11.88
CA GLY A 263 -8.23 1.92 10.63
C GLY A 263 -8.37 3.42 10.34
N ILE A 264 -7.99 3.83 9.12
CA ILE A 264 -8.34 5.15 8.59
C ILE A 264 -9.82 5.09 8.18
N LYS A 265 -10.65 5.99 8.72
CA LYS A 265 -12.10 6.00 8.46
C LYS A 265 -12.42 6.63 7.10
N GLY A 266 -13.03 5.86 6.20
CA GLY A 266 -13.54 6.33 4.91
C GLY A 266 -14.74 7.27 5.06
N LYS A 267 -15.30 7.76 3.94
CA LYS A 267 -16.63 8.38 3.96
C LYS A 267 -17.67 7.28 4.17
N GLY A 268 -18.20 7.17 5.39
CA GLY A 268 -19.15 6.14 5.81
C GLY A 268 -18.92 5.79 7.27
N GLU A 269 -19.91 6.07 8.12
CA GLU A 269 -19.77 5.93 9.58
C GLU A 269 -20.02 4.49 10.04
N SER A 270 -18.95 3.74 10.25
CA SER A 270 -18.88 2.79 11.36
C SER A 270 -17.42 2.62 11.78
N SER A 271 -17.20 2.42 13.08
CA SER A 271 -15.89 2.08 13.64
C SER A 271 -15.42 0.66 13.28
N THR A 272 -16.10 -0.02 12.35
CA THR A 272 -15.92 -1.44 12.04
C THR A 272 -15.88 -1.74 10.53
N VAL A 273 -15.03 -1.02 9.75
CA VAL A 273 -14.69 -1.30 8.32
C VAL A 273 -15.75 -0.70 7.35
N GLU A 274 -15.46 0.07 6.29
CA GLU A 274 -14.33 0.05 5.32
C GLU A 274 -13.66 1.43 5.09
N GLY A 275 -12.32 1.41 5.09
CA GLY A 275 -11.42 2.53 4.76
C GLY A 275 -11.08 2.58 3.27
N THR A 276 -12.09 2.55 2.40
CA THR A 276 -11.91 2.66 0.95
C THR A 276 -11.93 4.13 0.53
N TYR A 277 -10.96 4.51 -0.31
CA TYR A 277 -10.77 5.90 -0.77
C TYR A 277 -10.58 5.90 -2.28
N PRO A 278 -11.68 5.85 -3.06
CA PRO A 278 -11.58 5.89 -4.51
C PRO A 278 -11.01 7.24 -4.97
N SER A 279 -10.12 7.22 -5.95
CA SER A 279 -9.55 8.44 -6.53
C SER A 279 -9.12 8.20 -7.97
N ASP A 280 -9.51 9.11 -8.85
CA ASP A 280 -9.10 9.12 -10.27
C ASP A 280 -7.70 9.74 -10.46
N GLU A 281 -7.20 10.49 -9.46
CA GLU A 281 -5.87 11.09 -9.44
C GLU A 281 -4.81 10.18 -8.79
N GLY A 282 -5.25 9.04 -8.22
CA GLY A 282 -4.40 8.11 -7.48
C GLY A 282 -4.09 8.55 -6.05
N GLY A 283 -2.94 8.13 -5.55
CA GLY A 283 -2.51 8.33 -4.17
C GLY A 283 -1.40 7.35 -3.79
N TRP A 284 -1.03 7.34 -2.51
CA TRP A 284 -0.07 6.37 -1.98
C TRP A 284 -0.36 6.07 -0.51
N LEU A 285 0.08 4.89 -0.06
CA LEU A 285 0.06 4.50 1.33
C LEU A 285 1.41 3.88 1.73
N GLY A 286 1.72 3.92 3.01
CA GLY A 286 2.93 3.34 3.55
C GLY A 286 2.88 3.25 5.07
N LEU A 287 3.88 2.58 5.62
CA LEU A 287 4.14 2.55 7.06
C LEU A 287 5.35 3.41 7.36
N THR A 288 5.31 4.16 8.45
CA THR A 288 6.44 4.92 8.94
C THR A 288 6.79 4.50 10.35
N ASP A 289 8.09 4.39 10.59
CA ASP A 289 8.70 4.10 11.89
C ASP A 289 9.76 5.18 12.19
N MET A 290 10.46 5.04 13.30
CA MET A 290 11.63 5.87 13.61
C MET A 290 12.86 5.03 13.24
N TYR A 291 13.89 5.64 12.67
CA TYR A 291 15.17 5.02 12.30
C TYR A 291 16.31 6.00 12.59
#